data_AF-A0A537MIK8-F1
#
_entry.id   AF-A0A537MIK8-F1
#
_cell.length_a   1.000
_cell.length_b   1.000
_cell.length_c   1.000
_cell.angle_alpha   90.00
_cell.angle_beta   90.00
_cell.angle_gamma   90.00
#
_symmetry.space_group_name_H-M   'P 1'
#
loop_
_entity.id
_entity.type
_entity.pdbx_description
1 polymer ?
#
loop_
_entity_poly.entity_id
_entity_poly.type
_entity_poly.pdbx_seq_one_letter_code
_entity_poly.pdbx_strand_id
1 'polypeptide(L)' 'MSTHHEFYLERAAEARRDADATQLQNVRDRCLRAAEAWEQMAARVERTGRMRAETEAKKAAALVAEAH' A
#
# COMPACT_ATOMS: atom_id res chain seq x y z
N MET A 1 -1.39 1.35 -10.61
CA MET A 1 -1.43 1.31 -9.13
C MET A 1 -2.87 1.49 -8.67
N SER A 2 -3.25 0.99 -7.50
CA SER A 2 -4.65 1.09 -7.01
C SER A 2 -4.85 2.44 -6.32
N THR A 3 -6.01 3.09 -6.52
CA THR A 3 -6.39 4.34 -5.83
C THR A 3 -6.23 4.26 -4.31
N HIS A 4 -6.51 3.09 -3.71
CA HIS A 4 -6.32 2.89 -2.27
C HIS A 4 -4.85 2.84 -1.85
N HIS A 5 -3.98 2.29 -2.70
CA HIS A 5 -2.55 2.24 -2.43
C HIS A 5 -1.94 3.66 -2.41
N GLU A 6 -2.26 4.47 -3.41
CA GLU A 6 -1.79 5.86 -3.51
C GLU A 6 -2.30 6.70 -2.33
N PHE A 7 -3.58 6.57 -1.97
CA PHE A 7 -4.15 7.24 -0.81
C PHE A 7 -3.41 6.88 0.50
N TYR A 8 -3.08 5.61 0.72
CA TYR A 8 -2.35 5.20 1.93
C TYR A 8 -0.91 5.74 1.94
N LEU A 9 -0.24 5.79 0.79
CA LEU A 9 1.09 6.40 0.70
C LEU A 9 1.06 7.91 0.96
N GLU A 10 0.04 8.62 0.47
CA GLU A 10 -0.13 10.05 0.75
C GLU A 10 -0.31 10.32 2.24
N ARG A 11 -1.11 9.48 2.94
CA ARG A 11 -1.30 9.57 4.39
C ARG A 11 -0.04 9.24 5.18
N ALA A 12 0.75 8.27 4.72
CA ALA A 12 2.05 7.99 5.31
C ALA A 12 3.00 9.19 5.17
N ALA A 13 3.06 9.80 3.99
CA ALA A 13 3.88 10.98 3.73
C ALA A 13 3.42 12.21 4.55
N GLU A 14 2.11 12.40 4.71
CA GLU A 14 1.54 13.44 5.58
C GLU A 14 1.99 13.25 7.03
N ALA A 15 1.83 12.05 7.58
CA ALA A 15 2.24 11.75 8.94
C ALA A 15 3.76 11.92 9.15
N ARG A 16 4.59 11.62 8.14
CA ARG A 16 6.05 11.88 8.19
C ARG A 16 6.36 13.38 8.25
N ARG A 17 5.69 14.19 7.42
CA ARG A 17 5.83 15.67 7.47
C ARG A 17 5.44 16.24 8.83
N ASP A 18 4.37 15.73 9.43
CA ASP A 18 3.95 16.15 10.77
C ASP A 18 4.97 15.76 11.85
N ALA A 19 5.60 14.59 11.71
CA ALA A 19 6.67 14.14 12.61
C ALA A 19 7.92 15.04 12.53
N ASP A 20 8.23 15.52 11.33
CA ASP A 20 9.37 16.41 11.08
C ASP A 20 9.08 17.85 11.55
N ALA A 21 7.83 18.31 11.42
CA ALA A 21 7.41 19.66 11.82
C ALA A 21 7.36 19.86 13.35
N THR A 22 7.23 18.79 14.13
CA THR A 22 7.11 18.87 15.59
C THR A 22 8.45 18.71 16.31
N GLN A 23 8.65 19.52 17.35
CA GLN A 23 9.78 19.40 18.29
C GLN A 23 9.47 18.49 19.48
N LEU A 24 8.21 18.10 19.66
CA LEU A 24 7.79 17.25 20.77
C LEU A 24 7.97 15.78 20.41
N GLN A 25 8.85 15.09 21.13
CA GLN A 25 9.20 13.69 20.84
C GLN A 25 7.97 12.76 20.90
N ASN A 26 7.10 12.92 21.88
CA ASN A 26 5.87 12.12 22.00
C ASN A 26 4.92 12.29 20.81
N VAL A 27 4.86 13.49 20.22
CA VAL A 27 4.07 13.78 19.02
C VAL A 27 4.75 13.14 17.81
N ARG A 28 6.06 13.31 17.67
CA ARG A 28 6.87 12.68 16.61
C ARG A 28 6.67 11.17 16.58
N ASP A 29 6.82 10.50 17.73
CA ASP A 29 6.69 9.04 17.85
C ASP A 29 5.27 8.57 17.49
N ARG A 30 4.24 9.36 17.81
CA ARG A 30 2.87 9.06 17.40
C ARG A 30 2.70 9.19 15.88
N CYS A 31 3.24 10.25 15.29
CA CYS A 31 3.17 10.49 13.85
C CYS A 31 3.93 9.41 13.06
N LEU A 32 5.13 9.01 13.52
CA LEU A 32 5.89 7.93 12.90
C LEU A 32 5.16 6.59 12.95
N ARG A 33 4.53 6.24 14.08
CA ARG A 33 3.69 5.03 14.18
C ARG A 33 2.48 5.09 13.24
N ALA A 34 1.88 6.27 13.07
CA ALA A 34 0.80 6.44 12.11
C ALA A 34 1.30 6.24 10.67
N ALA A 35 2.45 6.81 10.30
CA ALA A 35 3.07 6.62 9.00
C ALA A 35 3.32 5.14 8.69
N GLU A 36 3.88 4.40 9.66
CA GLU A 36 4.12 2.97 9.52
C GLU A 36 2.82 2.17 9.30
N ALA A 37 1.76 2.49 10.06
CA ALA A 37 0.46 1.84 9.89
C ALA A 37 -0.13 2.08 8.48
N TRP A 38 0.00 3.30 7.95
CA TRP A 38 -0.41 3.63 6.58
C TRP A 38 0.41 2.86 5.54
N GLU A 39 1.73 2.76 5.70
CA GLU A 39 2.61 1.99 4.81
C GLU A 39 2.27 0.49 4.82
N GLN A 40 1.98 -0.08 5.99
CA GLN A 40 1.52 -1.46 6.08
C GLN A 40 0.20 -1.69 5.34
N MET A 41 -0.73 -0.74 5.37
CA MET A 41 -1.96 -0.82 4.58
C MET A 41 -1.71 -0.69 3.08
N ALA A 42 -0.83 0.21 2.65
CA ALA A 42 -0.40 0.33 1.27
C ALA A 42 0.17 -1.00 0.76
N ALA A 43 1.11 -1.61 1.49
CA ALA A 43 1.71 -2.89 1.15
C ALA A 43 0.67 -4.02 1.04
N ARG A 44 -0.36 -4.04 1.90
CA ARG A 44 -1.45 -5.03 1.83
C ARG A 44 -2.28 -4.87 0.54
N VAL A 45 -2.63 -3.64 0.17
CA VAL A 45 -3.37 -3.37 -1.07
C VAL A 45 -2.55 -3.74 -2.30
N GLU A 46 -1.27 -3.38 -2.31
CA GLU A 46 -0.36 -3.69 -3.40
C GLU A 46 -0.21 -5.21 -3.57
N ARG A 47 0.05 -5.93 -2.47
CA ARG A 47 0.14 -7.40 -2.46
C ARG A 47 -1.14 -8.06 -2.98
N THR A 48 -2.31 -7.64 -2.51
CA THR A 48 -3.59 -8.21 -2.96
C THR A 48 -3.88 -7.88 -4.42
N GLY A 49 -3.53 -6.68 -4.89
CA GLY A 49 -3.60 -6.33 -6.32
C GLY A 49 -2.72 -7.25 -7.17
N ARG A 50 -1.48 -7.48 -6.74
CA ARG A 50 -0.53 -8.34 -7.46
C ARG A 50 -1.00 -9.79 -7.51
N MET A 51 -1.48 -10.34 -6.39
CA MET A 51 -2.03 -11.71 -6.35
C MET A 51 -3.25 -11.89 -7.26
N ARG A 52 -4.12 -10.87 -7.37
CA ARG A 52 -5.24 -10.89 -8.31
C ARG A 52 -4.75 -10.89 -9.75
N ALA A 53 -3.83 -9.99 -10.10
CA ALA A 53 -3.26 -9.92 -11.45
C ALA A 53 -2.59 -11.25 -11.86
N GLU A 54 -1.82 -11.87 -10.96
CA GLU A 54 -1.21 -13.18 -11.18
C GLU A 54 -2.25 -14.28 -11.40
N THR A 55 -3.33 -14.27 -10.62
CA THR A 55 -4.42 -15.26 -10.74
C THR A 55 -5.15 -15.12 -12.08
N GLU A 56 -5.48 -13.89 -12.48
CA GLU A 56 -6.15 -13.63 -13.76
C GLU A 56 -5.26 -13.97 -14.96
N ALA A 57 -3.95 -13.69 -14.88
CA ALA A 57 -2.98 -14.10 -15.90
C ALA A 57 -2.92 -15.64 -16.05
N LYS A 58 -2.92 -16.38 -14.93
CA LYS A 58 -2.94 -17.85 -14.95
C LYS A 58 -4.24 -18.40 -15.55
N LYS A 59 -5.40 -17.83 -15.19
CA LYS A 59 -6.69 -18.23 -15.79
C LYS A 59 -6.73 -17.96 -17.29
N ALA A 60 -6.29 -16.77 -17.72
CA ALA A 60 -6.23 -16.42 -19.14
C ALA A 60 -5.32 -17.38 -19.91
N ALA A 61 -4.15 -17.73 -19.36
CA ALA A 61 -3.26 -18.72 -19.97
C ALA A 61 -3.89 -20.12 -20.06
N ALA A 62 -4.62 -20.55 -19.02
CA ALA A 62 -5.34 -21.83 -19.04
C ALA A 62 -6.44 -21.86 -20.10
N LEU A 63 -7.24 -20.79 -20.20
CA LEU A 63 -8.30 -20.68 -21.22
C LEU A 63 -7.73 -20.69 -22.65
N VAL A 64 -6.59 -20.05 -22.88
CA VAL A 64 -5.90 -20.10 -24.18
C VAL A 64 -5.39 -21.52 -24.46
N ALA A 65 -4.82 -22.19 -23.46
CA ALA A 65 -4.32 -23.57 -23.61
C ALA A 65 -5.43 -24.60 -23.87
N GLU A 66 -6.63 -24.40 -23.31
CA GLU A 66 -7.80 -25.25 -23.53
C GLU A 66 -8.50 -25.00 -24.88
N ALA A 67 -8.26 -23.84 -25.51
CA ALA A 67 -8.83 -23.47 -26.80
C ALA A 67 -8.00 -23.92 -28.02
N HIS A 68 -6.81 -24.49 -27.79
CA HIS A 68 -5.90 -25.04 -28.80
C HIS A 68 -5.92 -26.57 -28.79
#